data_AF-A0A952LUY5-F1
#
_entry.id   AF-A0A952LUY5-F1
#
_cell.length_a   1.000
_cell.length_b   1.000
_cell.length_c   1.000
_cell.angle_alpha   90.00
_cell.angle_beta   90.00
_cell.angle_gamma   90.00
#
_symmetry.space_group_name_H-M   'P 1'
#
loop_
_entity.id
_entity.type
_entity.pdbx_description
1 polymer ?
#
loop_
_entity_poly.entity_id
_entity_poly.type
_entity_poly.pdbx_seq_one_letter_code
_entity_poly.pdbx_strand_id
1 'polypeptide(L)'
;MYIGIDLGTSSIKTVLMDDAQAILATSTFDFSVQRPHEQWSEQEPSQWIEGIEHTLGDLASRHKDWMGSVKGIGLSGHMHGATLLDQNDTVLRPCMLWNDTRSHAQAHAMDTPRTRDIAGNIVFPGFTAPKVQWVRENEPTVFERISKVLLPKDYARLWLSGEYVSDQSDASGT
;
A
#
# COMPACT_ATOMS: atom_id res chain seq x y z
N MET A 1 21.87 -8.62 9.93
CA MET A 1 20.45 -8.98 9.95
C MET A 1 19.67 -8.06 9.03
N TYR A 2 18.60 -8.56 8.45
CA TYR A 2 17.71 -7.82 7.55
C TYR A 2 16.26 -8.13 7.90
N ILE A 3 15.38 -7.17 7.65
CA ILE A 3 13.94 -7.34 7.83
C ILE A 3 13.26 -7.29 6.47
N GLY A 4 12.27 -8.15 6.24
CA GLY A 4 11.28 -8.00 5.18
C GLY A 4 9.91 -7.75 5.78
N ILE A 5 9.21 -6.71 5.34
CA ILE A 5 7.84 -6.40 5.75
C ILE A 5 6.95 -6.56 4.52
N ASP A 6 5.93 -7.40 4.62
CA ASP A 6 4.92 -7.62 3.59
C ASP A 6 3.56 -7.08 4.05
N LEU A 7 3.09 -6.02 3.40
CA LEU A 7 1.78 -5.42 3.61
C LEU A 7 0.74 -6.13 2.74
N GLY A 8 0.27 -7.28 3.21
CA GLY A 8 -0.77 -8.06 2.55
C GLY A 8 -2.17 -7.43 2.69
N THR A 9 -3.13 -7.98 1.94
CA THR A 9 -4.52 -7.51 1.98
C THR A 9 -5.26 -7.90 3.27
N SER A 10 -4.81 -8.91 4.01
CA SER A 10 -5.48 -9.34 5.26
C SER A 10 -4.55 -9.35 6.47
N SER A 11 -3.27 -9.10 6.27
CA SER A 11 -2.28 -9.21 7.33
C SER A 11 -1.00 -8.48 6.93
N ILE A 12 -0.26 -8.03 7.92
CA ILE A 12 1.15 -7.65 7.79
C ILE A 12 1.99 -8.80 8.30
N LYS A 13 2.99 -9.20 7.52
CA LYS A 13 3.97 -10.20 7.92
C LYS A 13 5.36 -9.60 7.89
N THR A 14 6.07 -9.76 8.99
CA THR A 14 7.47 -9.35 9.11
C THR A 14 8.36 -10.59 9.27
N VAL A 15 9.45 -10.63 8.52
CA VAL A 15 10.48 -11.68 8.59
C VAL A 15 11.82 -11.08 9.00
N LEU A 16 12.54 -11.77 9.89
CA LEU A 16 13.91 -11.44 10.29
C LEU A 16 14.86 -12.48 9.70
N MET A 17 15.91 -12.00 9.05
CA MET A 17 16.81 -12.80 8.22
C MET A 17 18.28 -12.50 8.52
N ASP A 18 19.15 -13.50 8.44
CA ASP A 18 20.61 -13.33 8.55
C ASP A 18 21.30 -13.01 7.22
N ASP A 19 22.63 -12.84 7.24
CA ASP A 19 23.43 -12.55 6.04
C ASP A 19 23.49 -13.74 5.05
N ALA A 20 23.13 -14.95 5.49
CA ALA A 20 23.03 -16.15 4.64
C ALA A 20 21.60 -16.40 4.12
N GLN A 21 20.69 -15.42 4.31
CA GLN A 21 19.28 -15.48 3.95
C GLN A 21 18.44 -16.52 4.72
N ALA A 22 18.94 -17.01 5.85
CA ALA A 22 18.16 -17.88 6.72
C ALA A 22 17.10 -17.05 7.48
N ILE A 23 15.84 -17.52 7.45
CA ILE A 23 14.76 -16.91 8.22
C ILE A 23 14.89 -17.35 9.67
N LEU A 24 15.17 -16.39 10.55
CA LEU A 24 15.37 -16.62 11.98
C LEU A 24 14.07 -16.50 12.78
N ALA A 25 13.20 -15.58 12.38
CA ALA A 25 11.93 -15.35 13.06
C ALA A 25 10.92 -14.68 12.13
N THR A 26 9.64 -14.85 12.46
CA THR A 26 8.52 -14.16 11.82
C THR A 26 7.56 -13.62 12.86
N SER A 27 6.79 -12.61 12.48
CA SER A 27 5.64 -12.10 13.21
C SER A 27 4.55 -11.68 12.22
N THR A 28 3.29 -11.85 12.59
CA THR A 28 2.14 -11.53 11.75
C THR A 28 1.11 -10.76 12.57
N PHE A 29 0.48 -9.77 11.93
CA PHE A 29 -0.64 -9.03 12.49
C PHE A 29 -1.79 -9.03 11.48
N ASP A 30 -2.94 -9.55 11.87
CA ASP A 30 -4.12 -9.66 11.01
C ASP A 30 -5.02 -8.44 11.12
N PHE A 31 -5.64 -8.04 10.00
CA PHE A 31 -6.64 -6.98 9.97
C PHE A 31 -7.71 -7.23 8.91
N SER A 32 -8.86 -6.59 9.10
CA SER A 32 -10.03 -6.75 8.26
C SER A 32 -10.04 -5.76 7.10
N VAL A 33 -10.52 -6.21 5.94
CA VAL A 33 -10.88 -5.35 4.81
C VAL A 33 -12.30 -4.84 4.99
N GLN A 34 -12.49 -3.53 4.86
CA GLN A 34 -13.80 -2.90 4.90
C GLN A 34 -14.51 -3.04 3.55
N ARG A 35 -15.82 -3.28 3.58
CA ARG A 35 -16.68 -3.33 2.39
C ARG A 35 -17.97 -2.55 2.65
N PRO A 36 -17.91 -1.20 2.66
CA PRO A 36 -19.06 -0.37 3.01
C PRO A 36 -20.24 -0.53 2.03
N HIS A 37 -19.94 -0.81 0.77
CA HIS A 37 -20.91 -1.04 -0.30
C HIS A 37 -20.50 -2.23 -1.17
N GLU A 38 -21.41 -2.69 -2.02
CA GLU A 38 -21.06 -3.62 -3.10
C GLU A 38 -19.95 -3.01 -3.97
N GLN A 39 -19.03 -3.84 -4.47
CA GLN A 39 -17.85 -3.43 -5.27
C GLN A 39 -16.76 -2.69 -4.49
N TRP A 40 -17.00 -2.28 -3.25
CA TRP A 40 -16.05 -1.50 -2.47
C TRP A 40 -15.15 -2.41 -1.65
N SER A 41 -13.86 -2.07 -1.61
CA SER A 41 -12.85 -2.77 -0.82
C SER A 41 -11.82 -1.76 -0.32
N GLU A 42 -11.80 -1.55 1.00
CA GLU A 42 -11.07 -0.45 1.63
C GLU A 42 -10.28 -0.88 2.88
N GLN A 43 -9.22 -0.14 3.18
CA GLN A 43 -8.48 -0.23 4.45
C GLN A 43 -8.14 1.16 4.98
N GLU A 44 -8.07 1.28 6.30
CA GLU A 44 -7.49 2.45 6.94
C GLU A 44 -5.96 2.33 6.92
N PRO A 45 -5.22 3.27 6.31
CA PRO A 45 -3.76 3.21 6.28
C PRO A 45 -3.11 3.22 7.67
N SER A 46 -3.79 3.72 8.70
CA SER A 46 -3.33 3.67 10.09
C SER A 46 -3.21 2.23 10.62
N GLN A 47 -4.05 1.29 10.16
CA GLN A 47 -3.95 -0.12 10.54
C GLN A 47 -2.66 -0.77 10.00
N TRP A 48 -2.12 -0.26 8.90
CA TRP A 48 -0.86 -0.74 8.39
C TRP A 48 0.31 -0.34 9.29
N ILE A 49 0.30 0.90 9.80
CA ILE A 49 1.30 1.37 10.76
C ILE A 49 1.20 0.55 12.04
N GLU A 50 -0.01 0.37 12.58
CA GLU A 50 -0.24 -0.46 13.78
C GLU A 50 0.31 -1.89 13.59
N GLY A 51 0.04 -2.53 12.45
CA GLY A 51 0.54 -3.88 12.17
C GLY A 51 2.06 -3.95 12.02
N ILE A 52 2.69 -2.91 11.45
CA ILE A 52 4.16 -2.85 11.37
C ILE A 52 4.76 -2.66 12.76
N GLU A 53 4.24 -1.72 13.55
CA GLU A 53 4.68 -1.49 14.94
C GLU A 53 4.51 -2.76 15.78
N HIS A 54 3.38 -3.45 15.65
CA HIS A 54 3.12 -4.70 16.34
C HIS A 54 4.14 -5.78 15.98
N THR A 55 4.32 -6.06 14.69
CA THR A 55 5.19 -7.17 14.25
C THR A 55 6.67 -6.89 14.53
N LEU A 56 7.12 -5.64 14.40
CA LEU A 56 8.48 -5.24 14.78
C LEU A 56 8.67 -5.28 16.30
N GLY A 57 7.69 -4.83 17.08
CA GLY A 57 7.72 -4.87 18.54
C GLY A 57 7.77 -6.30 19.08
N ASP A 58 6.96 -7.20 18.53
CA ASP A 58 6.98 -8.63 18.87
C ASP A 58 8.35 -9.26 18.58
N LEU A 59 8.92 -9.02 17.40
CA LEU A 59 10.28 -9.49 17.08
C LEU A 59 11.35 -8.89 18.02
N ALA A 60 11.26 -7.60 18.34
CA ALA A 60 12.18 -6.94 19.27
C ALA A 60 12.09 -7.50 20.69
N SER A 61 10.90 -7.89 21.14
CA SER A 61 10.70 -8.48 22.46
C SER A 61 11.32 -9.88 22.60
N ARG A 62 11.29 -10.68 21.52
CA ARG A 62 11.77 -12.07 21.50
C ARG A 62 13.23 -12.21 21.07
N HIS A 63 13.73 -11.29 20.24
CA HIS A 63 15.02 -11.40 19.53
C HIS A 63 15.84 -10.11 19.58
N LYS A 64 15.94 -9.50 20.76
CA LYS A 64 16.56 -8.18 20.98
C LYS A 64 17.94 -7.99 20.33
N ASP A 65 18.85 -8.96 20.49
CA ASP A 65 20.23 -8.86 19.98
C ASP A 65 20.28 -8.88 18.44
N TRP A 66 19.45 -9.71 17.81
CA TRP A 66 19.33 -9.77 16.36
C TRP A 66 18.68 -8.51 15.80
N MET A 67 17.63 -8.02 16.46
CA MET A 67 16.95 -6.78 16.10
C MET A 67 17.87 -5.56 16.22
N GLY A 68 18.73 -5.51 17.24
CA GLY A 68 19.78 -4.49 17.37
C GLY A 68 20.87 -4.54 16.28
N SER A 69 20.91 -5.63 15.49
CA SER A 69 21.89 -5.87 14.42
C SER A 69 21.28 -5.76 13.01
N VAL A 70 20.07 -5.20 12.90
CA VAL A 70 19.39 -4.98 11.62
C VAL A 70 20.07 -3.87 10.84
N LYS A 71 20.46 -4.17 9.60
CA LYS A 71 21.19 -3.28 8.69
C LYS A 71 20.29 -2.69 7.58
N GLY A 72 19.13 -3.30 7.35
CA GLY A 72 18.22 -2.88 6.28
C GLY A 72 16.84 -3.50 6.39
N ILE A 73 15.87 -2.80 5.82
CA ILE A 73 14.47 -3.21 5.74
C ILE A 73 14.05 -3.21 4.27
N GLY A 74 13.52 -4.34 3.80
CA GLY A 74 12.82 -4.47 2.52
C GLY A 74 11.32 -4.38 2.72
N LEU A 75 10.62 -3.72 1.79
CA LEU A 75 9.17 -3.57 1.81
C LEU A 75 8.54 -4.27 0.60
N SER A 76 7.46 -4.99 0.86
CA SER A 76 6.52 -5.56 -0.09
C SER A 76 5.11 -5.12 0.32
N GLY A 77 4.18 -5.06 -0.62
CA GLY A 77 2.79 -4.75 -0.30
C GLY A 77 1.85 -5.11 -1.43
N HIS A 78 0.56 -5.16 -1.13
CA HIS A 78 -0.44 -5.35 -2.16
C HIS A 78 -0.43 -4.15 -3.13
N MET A 79 -0.50 -4.45 -4.42
CA MET A 79 -0.39 -3.45 -5.48
C MET A 79 -1.66 -2.58 -5.59
N HIS A 80 -1.60 -1.56 -6.46
CA HIS A 80 -2.73 -0.80 -6.99
C HIS A 80 -3.61 -0.01 -5.99
N GLY A 81 -3.27 -0.03 -4.70
CA GLY A 81 -4.01 0.72 -3.68
C GLY A 81 -3.90 2.23 -3.92
N ALA A 82 -5.01 2.96 -3.85
CA ALA A 82 -5.00 4.41 -3.96
C ALA A 82 -5.06 5.05 -2.56
N THR A 83 -3.90 5.40 -1.99
CA THR A 83 -3.80 6.14 -0.73
C THR A 83 -3.65 7.63 -1.03
N LEU A 84 -4.63 8.44 -0.61
CA LEU A 84 -4.72 9.85 -0.98
C LEU A 84 -4.33 10.72 0.21
N LEU A 85 -3.30 11.54 0.03
CA LEU A 85 -2.76 12.40 1.07
C LEU A 85 -2.91 13.86 0.71
N ASP A 86 -3.18 14.71 1.71
CA ASP A 86 -3.08 16.16 1.56
C ASP A 86 -1.65 16.68 1.73
N GLN A 87 -1.50 18.00 1.68
CA GLN A 87 -0.21 18.70 1.79
C GLN A 87 0.52 18.49 3.13
N ASN A 88 -0.17 17.97 4.15
CA ASN A 88 0.38 17.68 5.47
C ASN A 88 0.50 16.17 5.71
N ASP A 89 0.51 15.36 4.64
CA ASP A 89 0.52 13.89 4.68
C ASP A 89 -0.67 13.28 5.44
N THR A 90 -1.76 14.03 5.60
CA THR A 90 -2.97 13.50 6.23
C THR A 90 -3.75 12.66 5.23
N VAL A 91 -4.10 11.43 5.63
CA VAL A 91 -4.96 10.53 4.85
C VAL A 91 -6.33 11.16 4.69
N LEU A 92 -6.77 11.31 3.43
CA LEU A 92 -8.00 12.00 3.08
C LEU A 92 -9.25 11.11 3.12
N ARG A 93 -9.06 9.81 2.89
CA ARG A 93 -10.08 8.76 2.87
C ARG A 93 -9.40 7.40 3.03
N PRO A 94 -10.14 6.31 3.34
CA PRO A 94 -9.58 4.96 3.34
C PRO A 94 -8.88 4.63 2.00
N CYS A 95 -7.86 3.77 2.00
CA CYS A 95 -7.24 3.35 0.75
C CYS A 95 -8.20 2.47 -0.06
N MET A 96 -8.38 2.78 -1.35
CA MET A 96 -9.15 1.94 -2.29
C MET A 96 -8.28 0.79 -2.81
N LEU A 97 -8.57 -0.46 -2.44
CA LEU A 97 -7.69 -1.61 -2.66
C LEU A 97 -7.76 -2.17 -4.09
N TRP A 98 -6.83 -3.06 -4.44
CA TRP A 98 -6.72 -3.66 -5.78
C TRP A 98 -7.95 -4.46 -6.24
N ASN A 99 -8.72 -4.99 -5.29
CA ASN A 99 -9.95 -5.75 -5.53
C ASN A 99 -11.21 -4.88 -5.40
N ASP A 100 -11.06 -3.56 -5.36
CA ASP A 100 -12.15 -2.60 -5.50
C ASP A 100 -12.56 -2.46 -6.99
N THR A 101 -13.86 -2.51 -7.28
CA THR A 101 -14.39 -2.43 -8.64
C THR A 101 -15.32 -1.24 -8.88
N ARG A 102 -15.40 -0.30 -7.93
CA ARG A 102 -16.35 0.83 -8.03
C ARG A 102 -16.07 1.79 -9.19
N SER A 103 -14.82 1.82 -9.65
CA SER A 103 -14.32 2.69 -10.74
C SER A 103 -14.43 2.05 -12.13
N HIS A 104 -15.30 1.05 -12.32
CA HIS A 104 -15.43 0.31 -13.58
C HIS A 104 -15.78 1.21 -14.78
N ALA A 105 -16.64 2.23 -14.59
CA ALA A 105 -16.98 3.18 -15.64
C ALA A 105 -15.77 4.02 -16.07
N GLN A 106 -14.98 4.50 -15.10
CA GLN A 106 -13.77 5.29 -15.33
C GLN A 106 -12.68 4.43 -15.99
N ALA A 107 -12.50 3.19 -15.54
CA ALA A 107 -11.57 2.24 -16.13
C ALA A 107 -11.92 1.97 -17.61
N HIS A 108 -13.20 1.71 -17.90
CA HIS A 108 -13.65 1.51 -19.28
C HIS A 108 -13.38 2.73 -20.17
N ALA A 109 -13.63 3.95 -19.66
CA ALA A 109 -13.38 5.18 -20.41
C ALA A 109 -11.88 5.46 -20.64
N MET A 110 -11.01 5.05 -19.71
CA MET A 110 -9.55 5.22 -19.78
C MET A 110 -8.86 4.16 -20.64
N ASP A 111 -9.50 3.00 -20.86
CA ASP A 111 -8.92 1.88 -21.57
C ASP A 111 -8.98 2.10 -23.10
N THR A 112 -7.88 2.63 -23.65
CA THR A 112 -7.74 3.01 -25.06
C THR A 112 -6.48 2.37 -25.66
N PRO A 113 -6.34 2.28 -26.99
CA PRO A 113 -5.09 1.81 -27.60
C PRO A 113 -3.87 2.59 -27.13
N ARG A 114 -3.98 3.92 -27.02
CA ARG A 114 -2.88 4.77 -26.55
C ARG A 114 -2.47 4.50 -25.10
N THR A 115 -3.43 4.29 -24.19
CA THR A 115 -3.10 4.01 -22.79
C THR A 115 -2.44 2.65 -22.66
N ARG A 116 -2.87 1.66 -23.43
CA ARG A 116 -2.24 0.34 -23.51
C ARG A 116 -0.84 0.37 -24.11
N ASP A 117 -0.61 1.18 -25.14
CA ASP A 117 0.72 1.33 -25.76
C ASP A 117 1.74 1.94 -24.78
N ILE A 118 1.29 2.86 -23.91
CA ILE A 118 2.15 3.52 -22.92
C ILE A 118 2.34 2.65 -21.67
N ALA A 119 1.26 2.15 -21.09
CA ALA A 119 1.28 1.43 -19.81
C ALA A 119 1.55 -0.07 -19.95
N GLY A 120 1.45 -0.62 -21.17
CA GLY A 120 1.62 -2.05 -21.44
C GLY A 120 0.51 -2.94 -20.89
N ASN A 121 -0.58 -2.37 -20.37
CA ASN A 121 -1.62 -3.08 -19.63
C ASN A 121 -3.03 -2.61 -19.99
N ILE A 122 -4.01 -3.49 -19.76
CA ILE A 122 -5.44 -3.13 -19.71
C ILE A 122 -5.67 -2.24 -18.49
N VAL A 123 -6.54 -1.24 -18.61
CA VAL A 123 -6.98 -0.46 -17.45
C VAL A 123 -8.11 -1.20 -16.73
N PHE A 124 -7.81 -1.85 -15.61
CA PHE A 124 -8.81 -2.45 -14.72
C PHE A 124 -9.29 -1.46 -13.65
N PRO A 125 -10.53 -1.56 -13.13
CA PRO A 125 -11.00 -0.68 -12.06
C PRO A 125 -10.18 -0.80 -10.77
N GLY A 126 -9.56 -1.96 -10.56
CA GLY A 126 -8.65 -2.19 -9.46
C GLY A 126 -7.34 -1.40 -9.54
N PHE A 127 -7.00 -0.77 -10.68
CA PHE A 127 -5.79 0.03 -10.85
C PHE A 127 -5.94 1.45 -10.28
N THR A 128 -4.83 2.13 -10.05
CA THR A 128 -4.81 3.39 -9.29
C THR A 128 -5.44 4.55 -10.06
N ALA A 129 -5.10 4.76 -11.33
CA ALA A 129 -5.62 5.86 -12.14
C ALA A 129 -7.17 5.95 -12.20
N PRO A 130 -7.92 4.88 -12.52
CA PRO A 130 -9.38 4.97 -12.58
C PRO A 130 -10.02 5.25 -11.22
N LYS A 131 -9.39 4.85 -10.11
CA LYS A 131 -9.87 5.17 -8.76
C LYS A 131 -9.72 6.65 -8.44
N VAL A 132 -8.59 7.25 -8.77
CA VAL A 132 -8.37 8.69 -8.61
C VAL A 132 -9.36 9.49 -9.46
N GLN A 133 -9.66 9.01 -10.67
CA GLN A 133 -10.72 9.59 -11.50
C GLN A 133 -12.12 9.45 -10.88
N TRP A 134 -12.42 8.31 -10.28
CA TRP A 134 -13.69 8.10 -9.58
C TRP A 134 -13.82 9.09 -8.41
N VAL A 135 -12.76 9.30 -7.63
CA VAL A 135 -12.72 10.28 -6.54
C VAL A 135 -12.92 11.70 -7.08
N ARG A 136 -12.33 12.06 -8.23
CA ARG A 136 -12.58 13.35 -8.87
C ARG A 136 -14.05 13.62 -9.16
N GLU A 137 -14.77 12.59 -9.60
CA GLU A 137 -16.18 12.71 -10.01
C GLU A 137 -17.16 12.59 -8.85
N ASN A 138 -16.85 11.80 -7.83
CA ASN A 138 -17.77 11.43 -6.75
C ASN A 138 -17.45 12.10 -5.41
N GLU A 139 -16.18 12.46 -5.19
CA GLU A 139 -15.69 13.08 -3.96
C GLU A 139 -14.80 14.32 -4.30
N PRO A 140 -15.34 15.34 -5.01
CA PRO A 140 -14.52 16.44 -5.55
C PRO A 140 -13.78 17.24 -4.47
N THR A 141 -14.37 17.40 -3.28
CA THR A 141 -13.71 18.08 -2.14
C THR A 141 -12.52 17.30 -1.59
N VAL A 142 -12.54 15.97 -1.69
CA VAL A 142 -11.39 15.10 -1.39
C VAL A 142 -10.34 15.28 -2.48
N PHE A 143 -10.76 15.21 -3.75
CA PHE A 143 -9.86 15.34 -4.90
C PHE A 143 -9.07 16.66 -4.89
N GLU A 144 -9.73 17.77 -4.60
CA GLU A 144 -9.11 19.11 -4.52
C GLU A 144 -8.00 19.21 -3.46
N ARG A 145 -8.04 18.36 -2.43
CA ARG A 145 -7.05 18.34 -1.36
C ARG A 145 -5.88 17.40 -1.63
N ILE A 146 -5.94 16.58 -2.68
CA ILE A 146 -4.87 15.60 -2.98
C ILE A 146 -3.58 16.34 -3.33
N SER A 147 -2.57 16.16 -2.47
CA SER A 147 -1.19 16.55 -2.76
C SER A 147 -0.38 15.37 -3.28
N LYS A 148 -0.66 14.15 -2.77
CA LYS A 148 0.05 12.92 -3.16
C LYS A 148 -0.90 11.73 -3.28
N VAL A 149 -0.54 10.82 -4.18
CA VAL A 149 -1.16 9.50 -4.33
C VAL A 149 -0.04 8.48 -4.14
N LEU A 150 -0.15 7.66 -3.10
CA LEU A 150 0.83 6.63 -2.78
C LEU A 150 0.18 5.25 -2.85
N LEU A 151 0.96 4.26 -3.28
CA LEU A 151 0.61 2.86 -3.11
C LEU A 151 0.77 2.46 -1.63
N PRO A 152 0.14 1.37 -1.17
CA PRO A 152 0.14 0.96 0.23
C PRO A 152 1.54 0.80 0.83
N LYS A 153 2.45 0.13 0.09
CA LYS A 153 3.86 -0.02 0.46
C LYS A 153 4.55 1.34 0.62
N ASP A 154 4.23 2.29 -0.26
CA ASP A 154 4.88 3.59 -0.29
C ASP A 154 4.38 4.52 0.82
N TYR A 155 3.13 4.37 1.26
CA TYR A 155 2.63 5.00 2.48
C TYR A 155 3.37 4.48 3.72
N ALA A 156 3.58 3.16 3.82
CA ALA A 156 4.38 2.59 4.90
C ALA A 156 5.83 3.08 4.86
N ARG A 157 6.41 3.24 3.66
CA ARG A 157 7.74 3.84 3.48
C ARG A 157 7.77 5.30 3.96
N LEU A 158 6.76 6.09 3.64
CA LEU A 158 6.66 7.48 4.09
C LEU A 158 6.72 7.53 5.63
N TRP A 159 5.97 6.67 6.32
CA TRP A 159 6.04 6.58 7.78
C TRP A 159 7.42 6.13 8.29
N LEU A 160 8.06 5.16 7.64
CA LEU A 160 9.38 4.64 8.04
C LEU A 160 10.55 5.60 7.79
N SER A 161 10.49 6.42 6.73
CA SER A 161 11.64 7.15 6.20
C SER A 161 11.44 8.66 6.02
N GLY A 162 10.18 9.12 5.99
CA GLY A 162 9.84 10.50 5.64
C GLY A 162 9.96 10.82 4.15
N GLU A 163 10.20 9.83 3.28
CA GLU A 163 10.43 10.03 1.84
C GLU A 163 9.27 9.52 0.98
N TYR A 164 8.95 10.27 -0.09
CA TYR A 164 7.95 9.89 -1.10
C TYR A 164 8.61 9.15 -2.25
N VAL A 165 8.79 7.83 -2.11
CA VAL A 165 9.45 7.01 -3.14
C VAL A 165 8.65 5.74 -3.39
N SER A 166 8.44 5.44 -4.67
CA SER A 166 7.96 4.14 -5.15
C SER A 166 9.05 3.46 -5.97
N ASP A 167 8.92 2.15 -6.15
CA ASP A 167 9.77 1.39 -7.06
C ASP A 167 9.05 1.14 -8.40
N GLN A 168 9.82 0.80 -9.43
CA GLN A 168 9.29 0.61 -10.79
C GLN A 168 8.22 -0.49 -10.85
N SER A 169 8.34 -1.56 -10.06
CA SER A 169 7.41 -2.68 -10.15
C SER A 169 6.01 -2.29 -9.67
N ASP A 170 5.91 -1.66 -8.50
CA ASP A 170 4.63 -1.27 -7.91
C ASP A 170 4.02 -0.07 -8.68
N ALA A 171 4.84 0.94 -9.02
CA ALA A 171 4.41 2.10 -9.79
C ALA A 171 3.91 1.76 -11.21
N SER A 172 4.41 0.70 -11.83
CA SER A 172 3.93 0.24 -13.14
C SER A 172 2.47 -0.22 -13.14
N GLY A 173 1.90 -0.51 -11.95
CA GLY A 173 0.49 -0.84 -11.77
C GLY A 173 -0.44 0.36 -11.57
N THR A 174 0.04 1.59 -11.74
CA THR A 174 -0.76 2.82 -11.47
C THR A 174 -1.55 3.33 -12.66
#